data_AF-A0A6I1NNM2-F1
#
_entry.id   AF-A0A6I1NNM2-F1
#
_cell.length_a   1.000
_cell.length_b   1.000
_cell.length_c   1.000
_cell.angle_alpha   90.00
_cell.angle_beta   90.00
_cell.angle_gamma   90.00
#
_symmetry.space_group_name_H-M   'P 1'
#
loop_
_entity.id
_entity.type
_entity.pdbx_description
1 polymer ?
#
loop_
_entity_poly.entity_id
_entity_poly.type
_entity_poly.pdbx_seq_one_letter_code
_entity_poly.pdbx_strand_id
1 'polypeptide(L)'
;MTIKQANEIAAAYEKQYDQFMVQHDFLKTIFGRTPLGDDLDVLVDKVTDARMLNITAGWLSDWSTKFDRHEYFVACIKQDYRGRLVRSLADIPDDLKEEFSDDEAEFKTFMAEEREMCRSAYDDMTSLRSDAEEELTAQDYFDTIGSQPSEYKLGRYEKRCLLPLLENLETLWNKHKASAFGLMCMASHLSNTDYDPSLTQALMFD
;
A
#
# COMPACT_ATOMS: atom_id res chain seq x y z
N MET A 1 6.71 5.75 19.10
CA MET A 1 7.37 4.59 18.44
C MET A 1 8.87 4.67 18.70
N THR A 2 9.64 3.59 18.54
CA THR A 2 11.12 3.63 18.50
C THR A 2 11.62 3.41 17.06
N ILE A 3 12.83 3.84 16.73
CA ILE A 3 13.41 3.63 15.39
C ILE A 3 13.52 2.14 15.01
N LYS A 4 13.74 1.27 16.00
CA LYS A 4 13.73 -0.18 15.78
C LYS A 4 12.34 -0.67 15.36
N GLN A 5 11.29 -0.25 16.06
CA GLN A 5 9.91 -0.59 15.72
C GLN A 5 9.49 -0.02 14.37
N ALA A 6 9.89 1.22 14.05
CA ALA A 6 9.62 1.84 12.76
C ALA A 6 10.23 0.99 11.62
N ASN A 7 11.48 0.57 11.79
CA ASN A 7 12.16 -0.31 10.83
C ASN A 7 11.56 -1.72 10.74
N GLU A 8 11.00 -2.26 11.83
CA GLU A 8 10.28 -3.54 11.81
C GLU A 8 8.97 -3.44 11.01
N ILE A 9 8.21 -2.35 11.18
CA ILE A 9 7.00 -2.06 10.40
C ILE A 9 7.35 -1.90 8.92
N ALA A 10 8.34 -1.06 8.61
CA ALA A 10 8.75 -0.82 7.23
C ALA A 10 9.22 -2.11 6.54
N ALA A 11 10.06 -2.90 7.20
CA ALA A 11 10.52 -4.17 6.65
C ALA A 11 9.40 -5.18 6.42
N ALA A 12 8.37 -5.19 7.27
CA ALA A 12 7.21 -6.07 7.08
C ALA A 12 6.38 -5.69 5.85
N TYR A 13 6.18 -4.39 5.62
CA TYR A 13 5.47 -3.87 4.45
C TYR A 13 6.26 -4.10 3.16
N GLU A 14 7.53 -3.71 3.12
CA GLU A 14 8.38 -3.88 1.93
C GLU A 14 8.52 -5.35 1.54
N LYS A 15 8.60 -6.27 2.52
CA LYS A 15 8.59 -7.70 2.23
C LYS A 15 7.32 -8.16 1.50
N GLN A 16 6.15 -7.64 1.88
CA GLN A 16 4.90 -7.98 1.20
C GLN A 16 4.81 -7.32 -0.18
N TYR A 17 5.29 -6.08 -0.29
CA TYR A 17 5.41 -5.38 -1.57
C TYR A 17 6.30 -6.15 -2.57
N ASP A 18 7.49 -6.58 -2.14
CA ASP A 18 8.40 -7.40 -2.96
C ASP A 18 7.76 -8.71 -3.41
N GLN A 19 7.04 -9.39 -2.50
CA GLN A 19 6.32 -10.62 -2.83
C GLN A 19 5.21 -10.38 -3.85
N PHE A 20 4.48 -9.27 -3.71
CA PHE A 20 3.47 -8.85 -4.66
C PHE A 20 4.08 -8.57 -6.03
N MET A 21 5.21 -7.85 -6.11
CA MET A 21 5.88 -7.54 -7.38
C MET A 21 6.36 -8.81 -8.10
N VAL A 22 6.97 -9.76 -7.38
CA VAL A 22 7.36 -11.06 -7.95
C VAL A 22 6.16 -11.83 -8.49
N GLN A 23 5.04 -11.83 -7.76
CA GLN A 23 3.80 -12.48 -8.21
C GLN A 23 3.19 -11.76 -9.42
N HIS A 24 3.18 -10.42 -9.43
CA HIS A 24 2.72 -9.59 -10.54
C HIS A 24 3.48 -9.91 -11.82
N ASP A 25 4.82 -9.89 -11.78
CA ASP A 25 5.68 -10.15 -12.94
C ASP A 25 5.40 -11.53 -13.54
N PHE A 26 5.27 -12.54 -12.68
CA PHE A 26 4.89 -13.88 -13.12
C PHE A 26 3.51 -13.88 -13.79
N LEU A 27 2.50 -13.26 -13.20
CA LEU A 27 1.16 -13.21 -13.78
C LEU A 27 1.08 -12.40 -15.07
N LYS A 28 1.88 -11.35 -15.24
CA LYS A 28 1.99 -10.64 -16.54
C LYS A 28 2.50 -11.55 -17.65
N THR A 29 3.33 -12.56 -17.35
CA THR A 29 3.72 -13.55 -18.37
C THR A 29 2.56 -14.43 -18.85
N ILE A 30 1.52 -14.59 -18.01
CA ILE A 30 0.35 -15.43 -18.28
C ILE A 30 -0.78 -14.60 -18.89
N PHE A 31 -1.09 -13.44 -18.30
CA PHE A 31 -2.27 -12.62 -18.60
C PHE A 31 -1.96 -11.34 -19.37
N GLY A 32 -0.70 -10.97 -19.61
CA GLY A 32 -0.33 -9.64 -20.13
C GLY A 32 -0.85 -9.24 -21.52
N ARG A 33 -1.64 -10.10 -22.19
CA ARG A 33 -2.33 -9.79 -23.45
C ARG A 33 -3.83 -10.09 -23.37
N THR A 34 -4.38 -10.05 -22.17
CA THR A 34 -5.79 -10.27 -21.88
C THR A 34 -6.30 -9.08 -21.05
N PRO A 35 -7.62 -8.91 -20.89
CA PRO A 35 -8.18 -7.91 -19.98
C PRO A 35 -7.64 -8.01 -18.54
N LEU A 36 -7.35 -9.22 -18.05
CA LEU A 36 -6.66 -9.38 -16.74
C LEU A 36 -5.25 -8.81 -16.74
N GLY A 37 -4.60 -8.75 -17.90
CA GLY A 37 -3.31 -8.09 -18.08
C GLY A 37 -3.39 -6.58 -17.84
N ASP A 38 -4.48 -5.93 -18.25
CA ASP A 38 -4.71 -4.50 -18.02
C ASP A 38 -5.08 -4.26 -16.55
N ASP A 39 -5.96 -5.10 -15.97
CA ASP A 39 -6.28 -5.06 -14.54
C ASP A 39 -5.05 -5.32 -13.65
N LEU A 40 -4.08 -6.13 -14.09
CA LEU A 40 -2.79 -6.28 -13.39
C LEU A 40 -2.02 -4.97 -13.34
N ASP A 41 -2.00 -4.20 -14.44
CA ASP A 41 -1.31 -2.90 -14.51
C ASP A 41 -1.96 -1.90 -13.56
N VAL A 42 -3.29 -1.85 -13.52
CA VAL A 42 -4.03 -1.06 -12.53
C VAL A 42 -3.62 -1.43 -11.10
N LEU A 43 -3.56 -2.73 -10.78
CA LEU A 43 -3.20 -3.16 -9.42
C LEU A 43 -1.78 -2.75 -9.02
N VAL A 44 -0.79 -2.83 -9.92
CA VAL A 44 0.59 -2.44 -9.58
C VAL A 44 0.73 -0.94 -9.42
N ASP A 45 0.02 -0.15 -10.22
CA ASP A 45 -0.01 1.31 -10.09
C ASP A 45 -0.58 1.69 -8.72
N LYS A 46 -1.76 1.15 -8.36
CA LYS A 46 -2.40 1.43 -7.06
C LYS A 46 -1.57 0.94 -5.87
N VAL A 47 -0.91 -0.21 -5.96
CA VAL A 47 -0.01 -0.70 -4.89
C VAL A 47 1.24 0.19 -4.77
N THR A 48 1.74 0.71 -5.88
CA THR A 48 2.86 1.68 -5.89
C THR A 48 2.44 3.00 -5.27
N ASP A 49 1.26 3.51 -5.58
CA ASP A 49 0.69 4.70 -4.93
C ASP A 49 0.52 4.48 -3.42
N ALA A 50 0.01 3.31 -2.99
CA ALA A 50 -0.11 2.97 -1.58
C ALA A 50 1.26 2.99 -0.86
N ARG A 51 2.31 2.48 -1.53
CA ARG A 51 3.68 2.54 -0.99
C ARG A 51 4.15 4.00 -0.85
N MET A 52 3.89 4.84 -1.85
CA MET A 52 4.24 6.28 -1.78
C MET A 52 3.50 7.01 -0.66
N LEU A 53 2.20 6.75 -0.48
CA LEU A 53 1.42 7.31 0.62
C LEU A 53 2.00 6.90 1.99
N ASN A 54 2.50 5.68 2.12
CA ASN A 54 3.17 5.23 3.34
C ASN A 54 4.52 5.93 3.59
N ILE A 55 5.26 6.29 2.54
CA ILE A 55 6.45 7.16 2.67
C ILE A 55 6.02 8.57 3.11
N THR A 56 5.00 9.13 2.46
CA THR A 56 4.44 10.45 2.79
C THR A 56 3.97 10.53 4.24
N ALA A 57 3.28 9.49 4.75
CA ALA A 57 2.83 9.38 6.13
C ALA A 57 3.96 9.06 7.15
N GLY A 58 5.19 8.82 6.69
CA GLY A 58 6.34 8.53 7.56
C GLY A 58 6.35 7.10 8.12
N TRP A 59 5.68 6.15 7.46
CA TRP A 59 5.72 4.73 7.81
C TRP A 59 6.84 3.97 7.09
N LEU A 60 7.29 4.48 5.95
CA LEU A 60 8.42 3.94 5.18
C LEU A 60 9.52 5.00 5.02
N SER A 61 10.76 4.52 4.85
CA SER A 61 11.90 5.35 4.45
C SER A 61 11.77 5.68 2.96
N ASP A 62 12.17 6.90 2.60
CA ASP A 62 12.02 7.43 1.23
C ASP A 62 13.14 6.91 0.33
N TRP A 63 14.38 6.90 0.84
CA TRP A 63 15.58 6.63 0.05
C TRP A 63 16.22 5.28 0.31
N SER A 64 15.80 4.57 1.37
CA SER A 64 16.47 3.35 1.78
C SER A 64 15.52 2.31 2.37
N THR A 65 16.05 1.12 2.64
CA THR A 65 15.29 0.03 3.29
C THR A 65 15.02 0.28 4.77
N LYS A 66 15.63 1.29 5.39
CA LYS A 66 15.54 1.57 6.83
C LYS A 66 15.63 3.06 7.11
N PHE A 67 14.85 3.52 8.08
CA PHE A 67 15.00 4.86 8.61
C PHE A 67 16.41 5.10 9.14
N ASP A 68 17.05 6.15 8.63
CA ASP A 68 18.14 6.80 9.34
C ASP A 68 17.61 7.68 10.49
N ARG A 69 18.51 8.41 11.16
CA ARG A 69 18.15 9.21 12.33
C ARG A 69 17.31 10.43 11.97
N HIS A 70 17.62 11.07 10.85
CA HIS A 70 16.91 12.24 10.34
C HIS A 70 15.50 11.86 9.88
N GLU A 71 15.40 10.88 8.97
CA GLU A 71 14.12 10.38 8.44
C GLU A 71 13.20 9.93 9.57
N TYR A 72 13.76 9.25 10.59
CA TYR A 72 13.00 8.83 11.75
C TYR A 72 12.46 10.02 12.56
N PHE A 73 13.24 11.08 12.72
CA PHE A 73 12.80 12.28 13.43
C PHE A 73 11.68 12.99 12.67
N VAL A 74 11.81 13.14 11.35
CA VAL A 74 10.76 13.69 10.48
C VAL A 74 9.50 12.82 10.54
N ALA A 75 9.63 11.49 10.49
CA ALA A 75 8.49 10.58 10.69
C ALA A 75 7.80 10.78 12.05
N CYS A 76 8.56 11.07 13.11
CA CYS A 76 7.97 11.40 14.41
C CYS A 76 7.19 12.73 14.38
N ILE A 77 7.63 13.73 13.61
CA ILE A 77 6.89 14.98 13.41
C ILE A 77 5.57 14.71 12.68
N LYS A 78 5.64 13.98 11.54
CA LYS A 78 4.48 13.59 10.73
C LYS A 78 3.39 12.91 11.56
N GLN A 79 3.80 11.99 12.42
CA GLN A 79 2.89 11.20 13.27
C GLN A 79 2.47 11.91 14.56
N ASP A 80 3.14 13.00 14.94
CA ASP A 80 2.77 13.86 16.06
C ASP A 80 1.73 14.91 15.64
N TYR A 81 0.58 14.46 15.16
CA TYR A 81 -0.48 15.33 14.62
C TYR A 81 -0.93 16.44 15.58
N ARG A 82 -0.95 16.15 16.89
CA ARG A 82 -1.35 17.10 17.94
C ARG A 82 -0.22 18.04 18.39
N GLY A 83 0.97 17.91 17.81
CA GLY A 83 2.13 18.70 18.18
C GLY A 83 2.49 18.58 19.66
N ARG A 84 2.34 17.38 20.24
CA ARG A 84 2.58 17.19 21.68
C ARG A 84 4.05 16.90 21.97
N LEU A 85 4.74 16.25 21.05
CA LEU A 85 6.10 15.74 21.20
C LEU A 85 7.14 16.72 20.63
N VAL A 86 6.91 17.27 19.44
CA VAL A 86 7.83 18.22 18.79
C VAL A 86 7.09 19.55 18.57
N ARG A 87 7.52 20.61 19.25
CA ARG A 87 6.83 21.92 19.29
C ARG A 87 7.67 23.07 18.77
N SER A 88 8.99 22.93 18.82
CA SER A 88 9.94 24.01 18.55
C SER A 88 11.33 23.46 18.23
N LEU A 89 12.25 24.34 17.81
CA LEU A 89 13.65 23.98 17.58
C LEU A 89 14.34 23.38 18.81
N ALA A 90 13.87 23.71 20.02
CA ALA A 90 14.41 23.17 21.27
C ALA A 90 14.17 21.65 21.44
N ASP A 91 13.21 21.08 20.71
CA ASP A 91 12.89 19.66 20.75
C ASP A 91 13.73 18.85 19.74
N ILE A 92 14.52 19.52 18.89
CA ILE A 92 15.43 18.87 17.94
C ILE A 92 16.64 18.29 18.71
N PRO A 93 16.95 16.99 18.54
CA PRO A 93 18.16 16.40 19.06
C PRO A 93 19.42 17.15 18.61
N ASP A 94 20.39 17.34 19.51
CA ASP A 94 21.60 18.13 19.23
C ASP A 94 22.36 17.66 17.99
N ASP A 95 22.35 16.34 17.73
CA ASP A 95 23.00 15.71 16.58
C ASP A 95 22.31 16.00 15.23
N LEU A 96 21.07 16.50 15.24
CA LEU A 96 20.29 16.80 14.03
C LEU A 96 20.12 18.30 13.77
N LYS A 97 20.58 19.18 14.67
CA LYS A 97 20.32 20.62 14.56
C LYS A 97 20.80 21.24 13.25
N GLU A 98 21.94 20.78 12.73
CA GLU A 98 22.51 21.29 11.47
C GLU A 98 21.67 20.93 10.22
N GLU A 99 20.72 20.01 10.35
CA GLU A 99 19.84 19.57 9.26
C GLU A 99 18.56 20.42 9.15
N PHE A 100 18.30 21.29 10.12
CA PHE A 100 17.11 22.14 10.16
C PHE A 100 17.48 23.63 10.12
N SER A 101 16.52 24.48 9.74
CA SER A 101 16.67 25.93 9.84
C SER A 101 16.80 26.36 11.29
N ASP A 102 17.65 27.35 11.55
CA ASP A 102 17.74 28.02 12.86
C ASP A 102 16.57 29.01 13.10
N ASP A 103 15.68 29.21 12.11
CA ASP A 103 14.48 30.03 12.22
C ASP A 103 13.29 29.23 12.75
N GLU A 104 12.83 29.60 13.94
CA GLU A 104 11.69 29.00 14.64
C GLU A 104 10.37 29.11 13.84
N ALA A 105 10.18 30.16 13.04
CA ALA A 105 8.99 30.33 12.21
C ALA A 105 9.02 29.40 10.99
N GLU A 106 10.19 29.23 10.37
CA GLU A 106 10.39 28.28 9.27
C GLU A 106 10.18 26.84 9.76
N PHE A 107 10.77 26.48 10.91
CA PHE A 107 10.60 25.14 11.47
C PHE A 107 9.16 24.84 11.85
N LYS A 108 8.41 25.82 12.37
CA LYS A 108 6.97 25.66 12.62
C LYS A 108 6.16 25.43 11.36
N THR A 109 6.50 26.13 10.28
CA THR A 109 5.86 25.94 8.97
C THR A 109 6.15 24.53 8.46
N PHE A 110 7.41 24.11 8.46
CA PHE A 110 7.83 22.76 8.11
C PHE A 110 7.05 21.69 8.90
N MET A 111 6.99 21.79 10.23
CA MET A 111 6.24 20.81 11.04
C MET A 111 4.73 20.79 10.72
N ALA A 112 4.15 21.93 10.36
CA ALA A 112 2.73 21.99 9.97
C ALA A 112 2.49 21.31 8.62
N GLU A 113 3.38 21.53 7.64
CA GLU A 113 3.34 20.89 6.33
C GLU A 113 3.52 19.37 6.43
N GLU A 114 4.50 18.91 7.22
CA GLU A 114 4.74 17.47 7.43
C GLU A 114 3.52 16.76 8.05
N ARG A 115 2.86 17.40 9.02
CA ARG A 115 1.63 16.87 9.64
C ARG A 115 0.45 16.85 8.67
N GLU A 116 0.31 17.89 7.85
CA GLU A 116 -0.76 17.96 6.85
C GLU A 116 -0.55 16.91 5.76
N MET A 117 0.67 16.73 5.25
CA MET A 117 0.99 15.67 4.29
C MET A 117 0.67 14.28 4.85
N CYS A 118 0.98 14.04 6.13
CA CYS A 118 0.60 12.81 6.80
C CYS A 118 -0.93 12.62 6.80
N ARG A 119 -1.70 13.65 7.19
CA ARG A 119 -3.17 13.61 7.17
C ARG A 119 -3.71 13.33 5.77
N SER A 120 -3.27 14.08 4.75
CA SER A 120 -3.69 13.87 3.37
C SER A 120 -3.39 12.47 2.88
N ALA A 121 -2.26 11.88 3.28
CA ALA A 121 -1.94 10.51 2.92
C ALA A 121 -2.92 9.48 3.49
N TYR A 122 -3.49 9.71 4.68
CA TYR A 122 -4.57 8.87 5.23
C TYR A 122 -5.89 9.03 4.48
N ASP A 123 -6.23 10.26 4.08
CA ASP A 123 -7.41 10.53 3.23
C ASP A 123 -7.28 9.83 1.88
N ASP A 124 -6.15 10.03 1.21
CA ASP A 124 -5.87 9.45 -0.11
C ASP A 124 -5.84 7.92 -0.07
N MET A 125 -5.26 7.33 0.98
CA MET A 125 -5.25 5.87 1.17
C MET A 125 -6.65 5.28 1.30
N THR A 126 -7.59 6.04 1.87
CA THR A 126 -8.98 5.59 2.03
C THR A 126 -9.70 5.55 0.68
N SER A 127 -9.46 6.55 -0.18
CA SER A 127 -10.03 6.61 -1.53
C SER A 127 -9.40 5.57 -2.47
N LEU A 128 -8.08 5.37 -2.36
CA LEU A 128 -7.29 4.52 -3.26
C LEU A 128 -7.85 3.10 -3.41
N ARG A 129 -8.35 2.53 -2.31
CA ARG A 129 -8.96 1.20 -2.32
C ARG A 129 -10.27 1.15 -3.10
N SER A 130 -11.13 2.16 -2.91
CA SER A 130 -12.41 2.25 -3.64
C SER A 130 -12.15 2.42 -5.12
N ASP A 131 -11.23 3.30 -5.49
CA ASP A 131 -10.85 3.56 -6.88
C ASP A 131 -10.32 2.27 -7.54
N ALA A 132 -9.47 1.51 -6.83
CA ALA A 132 -8.97 0.23 -7.32
C ALA A 132 -10.10 -0.80 -7.54
N GLU A 133 -11.14 -0.84 -6.70
CA GLU A 133 -12.29 -1.75 -6.92
C GLU A 133 -13.12 -1.35 -8.14
N GLU A 134 -13.28 -0.05 -8.38
CA GLU A 134 -14.04 0.50 -9.52
C GLU A 134 -13.30 0.37 -10.86
N GLU A 135 -11.97 0.50 -10.86
CA GLU A 135 -11.15 0.45 -12.09
C GLU A 135 -10.91 -0.98 -12.61
N LEU A 136 -11.16 -2.02 -11.80
CA LEU A 136 -11.04 -3.42 -12.24
C LEU A 136 -12.23 -3.83 -13.09
N THR A 137 -11.97 -4.09 -14.38
CA THR A 137 -13.03 -4.31 -15.38
C THR A 137 -13.25 -5.77 -15.73
N ALA A 138 -12.31 -6.66 -15.43
CA ALA A 138 -12.33 -8.05 -15.88
C ALA A 138 -12.99 -9.02 -14.87
N GLN A 139 -13.98 -8.57 -14.11
CA GLN A 139 -14.62 -9.35 -13.03
C GLN A 139 -15.21 -10.68 -13.53
N ASP A 140 -15.83 -10.67 -14.72
CA ASP A 140 -16.48 -11.86 -15.31
C ASP A 140 -15.55 -12.63 -16.27
N TYR A 141 -14.23 -12.39 -16.25
CA TYR A 141 -13.31 -12.95 -17.25
C TYR A 141 -13.29 -14.48 -17.24
N PHE A 142 -13.11 -15.10 -16.07
CA PHE A 142 -13.09 -16.55 -15.93
C PHE A 142 -14.46 -17.18 -16.17
N ASP A 143 -15.53 -16.51 -15.74
CA ASP A 143 -16.91 -16.92 -16.02
C ASP A 143 -17.20 -16.92 -17.52
N THR A 144 -16.73 -15.91 -18.25
CA THR A 144 -16.91 -15.80 -19.70
C THR A 144 -16.17 -16.91 -20.45
N ILE A 145 -14.95 -17.26 -20.03
CA ILE A 145 -14.17 -18.35 -20.65
C ILE A 145 -14.71 -19.73 -20.27
N GLY A 146 -15.14 -19.89 -19.02
CA GLY A 146 -15.74 -21.11 -18.49
C GLY A 146 -17.15 -21.37 -19.02
N SER A 147 -17.87 -20.33 -19.42
CA SER A 147 -19.20 -20.41 -19.99
C SER A 147 -19.16 -20.90 -21.44
N GLN A 148 -19.59 -22.14 -21.64
CA GLN A 148 -19.81 -22.69 -22.97
C GLN A 148 -21.30 -22.57 -23.36
N PRO A 149 -21.63 -22.41 -24.65
CA PRO A 149 -23.02 -22.49 -25.11
C PRO A 149 -23.66 -23.80 -24.64
N SER A 150 -24.95 -23.75 -24.26
CA SER A 150 -25.70 -24.90 -23.72
C SER A 150 -25.72 -26.14 -24.62
N GLU A 151 -25.42 -25.97 -25.90
CA GLU A 151 -25.35 -27.04 -26.91
C GLU A 151 -23.98 -27.73 -26.97
N TYR A 152 -22.93 -27.17 -26.36
CA TYR A 152 -21.57 -27.69 -26.39
C TYR A 152 -21.28 -28.56 -25.15
N LYS A 153 -21.30 -29.89 -25.33
CA LYS A 153 -20.90 -30.82 -24.27
C LYS A 153 -19.37 -30.95 -24.24
N LEU A 154 -18.74 -30.42 -23.19
CA LEU A 154 -17.32 -30.67 -22.92
C LEU A 154 -17.03 -32.17 -22.90
N GLY A 155 -16.03 -32.56 -23.67
CA GLY A 155 -15.53 -33.93 -23.70
C GLY A 155 -14.82 -34.32 -22.41
N ARG A 156 -14.36 -35.57 -22.36
CA ARG A 156 -13.72 -36.13 -21.16
C ARG A 156 -12.37 -35.46 -20.87
N TYR A 157 -11.68 -34.96 -21.90
CA TYR A 157 -10.39 -34.30 -21.80
C TYR A 157 -10.54 -32.89 -21.23
N GLU A 158 -11.46 -32.10 -21.77
CA GLU A 158 -11.74 -30.73 -21.33
C GLU A 158 -12.15 -30.71 -19.85
N LYS A 159 -13.01 -31.64 -19.43
CA LYS A 159 -13.39 -31.77 -18.02
C LYS A 159 -12.24 -32.16 -17.09
N ARG A 160 -11.23 -32.89 -17.57
CA ARG A 160 -10.11 -33.37 -16.75
C ARG A 160 -8.91 -32.44 -16.76
N CYS A 161 -8.76 -31.62 -17.79
CA CYS A 161 -7.53 -30.84 -18.01
C CYS A 161 -7.80 -29.34 -18.12
N LEU A 162 -8.84 -28.93 -18.86
CA LEU A 162 -9.12 -27.51 -19.11
C LEU A 162 -9.77 -26.84 -17.90
N LEU A 163 -10.81 -27.45 -17.32
CA LEU A 163 -11.50 -26.85 -16.16
C LEU A 163 -10.57 -26.66 -14.95
N PRO A 164 -9.78 -27.67 -14.52
CA PRO A 164 -8.85 -27.47 -13.41
C PRO A 164 -7.77 -26.42 -13.71
N LEU A 165 -7.36 -26.27 -14.98
CA LEU A 165 -6.42 -25.21 -15.36
C LEU A 165 -7.05 -23.83 -15.18
N LEU A 166 -8.31 -23.63 -15.61
CA LEU A 166 -9.03 -22.37 -15.42
C LEU A 166 -9.20 -22.05 -13.92
N GLU A 167 -9.64 -23.03 -13.12
CA GLU A 167 -9.78 -22.88 -11.65
C GLU A 167 -8.45 -22.48 -10.98
N ASN A 168 -7.34 -23.08 -11.41
CA ASN A 168 -6.02 -22.73 -10.89
C ASN A 168 -5.61 -21.31 -11.28
N LEU A 169 -5.89 -20.88 -12.51
CA LEU A 169 -5.59 -19.53 -12.99
C LEU A 169 -6.44 -18.48 -12.26
N GLU A 170 -7.71 -18.77 -12.04
CA GLU A 170 -8.61 -17.92 -11.25
C GLU A 170 -8.15 -17.81 -9.80
N THR A 171 -7.73 -18.93 -9.19
CA THR A 171 -7.18 -18.94 -7.83
C THR A 171 -5.92 -18.07 -7.72
N LEU A 172 -5.03 -18.14 -8.72
CA LEU A 172 -3.81 -17.32 -8.76
C LEU A 172 -4.14 -15.82 -8.90
N TRP A 173 -5.09 -15.49 -9.76
CA TRP A 173 -5.60 -14.12 -9.93
C TRP A 173 -6.19 -13.59 -8.62
N ASN A 174 -7.12 -14.33 -8.00
CA ASN A 174 -7.78 -13.91 -6.76
C ASN A 174 -6.78 -13.73 -5.61
N LYS A 175 -5.77 -14.60 -5.52
CA LYS A 175 -4.69 -14.45 -4.54
C LYS A 175 -3.88 -13.18 -4.78
N HIS A 176 -3.57 -12.86 -6.03
CA HIS A 176 -2.84 -11.64 -6.40
C HIS A 176 -3.64 -10.38 -6.07
N LYS A 177 -4.91 -10.35 -6.47
CA LYS A 177 -5.85 -9.29 -6.14
C LYS A 177 -5.93 -9.07 -4.63
N ALA A 178 -6.11 -10.14 -3.85
CA ALA A 178 -6.14 -10.05 -2.39
C ALA A 178 -4.83 -9.50 -1.79
N SER A 179 -3.68 -9.88 -2.35
CA SER A 179 -2.38 -9.33 -1.94
C SER A 179 -2.28 -7.83 -2.23
N ALA A 180 -2.77 -7.37 -3.39
CA ALA A 180 -2.80 -5.96 -3.75
C ALA A 180 -3.64 -5.15 -2.75
N PHE A 181 -4.88 -5.58 -2.50
CA PHE A 181 -5.78 -4.92 -1.54
C PHE A 181 -5.27 -4.97 -0.10
N GLY A 182 -4.46 -5.97 0.25
CA GLY A 182 -3.78 -6.03 1.55
C GLY A 182 -2.70 -4.95 1.70
N LEU A 183 -2.05 -4.55 0.61
CA LEU A 183 -1.02 -3.51 0.59
C LEU A 183 -1.59 -2.08 0.50
N MET A 184 -2.84 -1.92 0.07
CA MET A 184 -3.59 -0.65 0.06
C MET A 184 -4.08 -0.30 1.48
N CYS A 185 -3.14 -0.19 2.41
CA CYS A 185 -3.36 0.27 3.77
C CYS A 185 -2.12 0.95 4.32
N MET A 186 -2.26 1.62 5.47
CA MET A 186 -1.10 2.12 6.20
C MET A 186 -0.30 0.96 6.79
N ALA A 187 1.03 1.01 6.71
CA ALA A 187 1.92 -0.07 7.11
C ALA A 187 1.77 -0.41 8.60
N SER A 188 1.39 0.55 9.44
CA SER A 188 1.04 0.33 10.86
C SER A 188 -0.12 -0.65 11.06
N HIS A 189 -0.97 -0.84 10.05
CA HIS A 189 -2.15 -1.70 10.09
C HIS A 189 -1.99 -2.96 9.26
N LEU A 190 -0.81 -3.17 8.67
CA LEU A 190 -0.53 -4.36 7.90
C LEU A 190 -0.75 -5.60 8.78
N SER A 191 -1.63 -6.51 8.33
CA SER A 191 -2.11 -7.71 9.06
C SER A 191 -3.22 -7.49 10.10
N ASN A 192 -3.77 -6.29 10.23
CA ASN A 192 -4.97 -6.07 11.05
C ASN A 192 -6.23 -6.38 10.22
N THR A 193 -6.79 -7.58 10.43
CA THR A 193 -7.99 -8.03 9.70
C THR A 193 -9.28 -7.29 10.07
N ASP A 194 -9.28 -6.56 11.20
CA ASP A 194 -10.40 -5.73 11.67
C ASP A 194 -10.16 -4.23 11.39
N TYR A 195 -9.34 -3.93 10.39
CA TYR A 195 -8.96 -2.55 10.05
C TYR A 195 -10.16 -1.73 9.55
N ASP A 196 -10.58 -0.77 10.37
CA ASP A 196 -11.49 0.32 9.99
C ASP A 196 -10.66 1.60 9.77
N PRO A 197 -10.48 2.04 8.50
CA PRO A 197 -9.76 3.27 8.17
C PRO A 197 -10.36 4.50 8.86
N SER A 198 -11.70 4.57 8.94
CA SER A 198 -12.41 5.72 9.51
C SER A 198 -12.19 5.84 11.01
N LEU A 199 -12.11 4.71 11.71
CA LEU A 199 -11.91 4.67 13.16
C LEU A 199 -10.46 5.01 13.53
N THR A 200 -9.50 4.61 12.70
CA THR A 200 -8.10 4.98 12.92
C THR A 200 -7.85 6.44 12.60
N GLN A 201 -8.46 6.96 11.54
CA GLN A 201 -8.41 8.38 11.22
C GLN A 201 -9.00 9.22 12.35
N ALA A 202 -10.15 8.84 12.90
CA ALA A 202 -10.73 9.50 14.06
C ALA A 202 -9.79 9.44 15.28
N LEU A 203 -9.20 8.28 15.59
CA LEU A 203 -8.26 8.14 16.72
C LEU A 203 -6.97 8.95 16.56
N MET A 204 -6.51 9.13 15.31
CA MET A 204 -5.26 9.79 14.99
C MET A 204 -5.41 11.26 14.64
N PHE A 205 -6.62 11.77 14.37
CA PHE A 205 -6.81 13.15 13.91
C PHE A 205 -7.92 13.91 14.63
N ASP A 206 -8.83 13.25 15.36
CA ASP A 206 -9.70 13.86 16.36
C ASP A 206 -9.01 13.84 17.76
#